data_AF-A0A150GJE5-F1
#
_entry.id   AF-A0A150GJE5-F1
#
_cell.length_a   1.000
_cell.length_b   1.000
_cell.length_c   1.000
_cell.angle_alpha   90.00
_cell.angle_beta   90.00
_cell.angle_gamma   90.00
#
_symmetry.space_group_name_H-M   'P 1'
#
loop_
_entity.id
_entity.type
_entity.pdbx_description
1 polymer ?
#
loop_
_entity_poly.entity_id
_entity_poly.type
_entity_poly.pdbx_seq_one_letter_code
_entity_poly.pdbx_strand_id
1 'polypeptide(L)'
;MWVKLSSCHIFDAKAKKLADLLKSNTCITSLDLSSNNISEEGAQALVGMLSNSGAPELIELDLRDNPLSPTAIQALESLGKARKQLAVKLGSLHPPESEKGGRGASGEGSGVGNGVRDLTKGPMFRKYFQTGDDDDDAAGGQGEPEGPLGDGGLPPEELWSEVRSLVADGTPSIPKISTLLQQLIDHLNRELGTLQVPHTDAAVDGSRPHIKGCIMNLEVLRSILDLVPRRVTMQYTNEPQPAVGSHRVWATEIVSMLLAPNHAAVDNLVAGSKLVPRVFSLSLEHPMCSALHTRALRILRSCCVSKVAGLYGPLFTPGLGAGLTTGEGKEEPSGSLQQQLAERITPSLGVLSGCRTPAAGFVLEACKVLRACCDEANRDSILNVNVRRLLQADPVWSEFVSEGGVLAQLCKEQEGDLGGPRAARVQMEDTSELAELAGGGLISSHEILALLHGMSALNMQNSGSQ
;
A
#
# COMPACT_ATOMS: atom_id res chain seq x y z
N MET A 1 15.98 14.61 11.19
CA MET A 1 15.39 13.86 10.06
C MET A 1 15.13 14.80 8.88
N TRP A 2 15.47 14.37 7.65
CA TRP A 2 15.18 15.13 6.43
C TRP A 2 13.87 14.66 5.79
N VAL A 3 12.95 15.59 5.54
CA VAL A 3 11.67 15.32 4.89
C VAL A 3 11.63 16.06 3.55
N LYS A 4 11.49 15.31 2.45
CA LYS A 4 11.42 15.85 1.10
C LYS A 4 9.99 15.78 0.58
N LEU A 5 9.38 16.95 0.43
CA LEU A 5 8.02 17.16 -0.06
C LEU A 5 7.98 18.14 -1.24
N SER A 6 9.10 18.29 -1.95
CA SER A 6 9.13 19.12 -3.15
C SER A 6 8.26 18.52 -4.27
N SER A 7 7.57 19.38 -5.01
CA SER A 7 6.66 18.99 -6.10
C SER A 7 5.55 17.99 -5.71
N CYS A 8 5.01 18.12 -4.50
CA CYS A 8 3.97 17.25 -3.96
C CYS A 8 2.54 17.82 -4.04
N HIS A 9 2.32 18.86 -4.85
CA HIS A 9 1.03 19.58 -4.95
C HIS A 9 0.48 19.96 -3.57
N ILE A 10 1.34 20.57 -2.75
CA ILE A 10 0.98 21.14 -1.47
C ILE A 10 0.43 22.55 -1.73
N PHE A 11 -0.89 22.69 -1.58
CA PHE A 11 -1.61 23.96 -1.57
C PHE A 11 -1.82 24.43 -0.12
N ASP A 12 -2.33 25.63 0.10
CA ASP A 12 -2.43 26.23 1.44
C ASP A 12 -3.17 25.37 2.46
N ALA A 13 -4.23 24.67 2.05
CA ALA A 13 -4.97 23.78 2.93
C ALA A 13 -4.09 22.62 3.45
N LYS A 14 -3.21 22.08 2.61
CA LYS A 14 -2.25 21.04 3.00
C LYS A 14 -1.07 21.63 3.79
N ALA A 15 -0.61 22.82 3.43
CA ALA A 15 0.42 23.53 4.20
C ALA A 15 -0.06 23.87 5.63
N LYS A 16 -1.34 24.25 5.80
CA LYS A 16 -1.99 24.45 7.10
C LYS A 16 -2.01 23.17 7.93
N LYS A 17 -2.45 22.06 7.34
CA LYS A 17 -2.44 20.75 8.01
C LYS A 17 -1.01 20.32 8.37
N LEU A 18 -0.06 20.53 7.47
CA LEU A 18 1.35 20.27 7.72
C LEU A 18 1.86 21.12 8.89
N ALA A 19 1.54 22.41 8.92
CA ALA A 19 1.87 23.28 10.05
C ALA A 19 1.27 22.74 11.35
N ASP A 20 0.00 22.34 11.37
CA ASP A 20 -0.63 21.76 12.56
C ASP A 20 0.05 20.47 13.04
N LEU A 21 0.49 19.61 12.11
CA LEU A 21 1.22 18.38 12.42
C LEU A 21 2.65 18.65 12.92
N LEU A 22 3.28 19.73 12.45
CA LEU A 22 4.64 20.11 12.82
C LEU A 22 4.71 20.84 14.18
N LYS A 23 3.61 21.38 14.70
CA LYS A 23 3.57 22.09 15.99
C LYS A 23 4.21 21.29 17.13
N SER A 24 3.95 19.99 17.23
CA SER A 24 4.49 19.11 18.27
C SER A 24 5.65 18.22 17.79
N ASN A 25 6.16 18.43 16.58
CA ASN A 25 7.22 17.60 16.03
C ASN A 25 8.59 18.06 16.57
N THR A 26 9.38 17.15 17.14
CA THR A 26 10.73 17.47 17.65
C THR A 26 11.84 16.74 16.91
N CYS A 27 11.58 16.18 15.72
CA CYS A 27 12.51 15.26 15.05
C CYS A 27 12.91 15.72 13.64
N ILE A 28 12.07 16.52 12.97
CA ILE A 28 12.36 17.02 11.63
C ILE A 28 13.37 18.15 11.75
N THR A 29 14.50 17.96 11.07
CA THR A 29 15.62 18.89 11.03
C THR A 29 15.70 19.62 9.70
N SER A 30 15.28 19.00 8.60
CA SER A 30 15.18 19.63 7.29
C SER A 30 13.85 19.31 6.62
N LEU A 31 13.18 20.33 6.09
CA LEU A 31 11.90 20.23 5.41
C LEU A 31 11.97 20.92 4.04
N ASP A 32 11.95 20.12 2.98
CA ASP A 32 11.92 20.60 1.61
C ASP A 32 10.48 20.67 1.12
N LEU A 33 9.94 21.88 0.94
CA LEU A 33 8.64 22.19 0.35
C LEU A 33 8.77 22.92 -0.98
N SER A 34 9.93 22.84 -1.65
CA SER A 34 10.14 23.57 -2.89
C SER A 34 9.19 23.12 -4.01
N SER A 35 8.97 23.96 -5.02
CA SER A 35 8.21 23.62 -6.21
C SER A 35 6.78 23.11 -5.91
N ASN A 36 6.13 23.71 -4.90
CA ASN A 36 4.75 23.45 -4.54
C ASN A 36 3.87 24.67 -4.88
N ASN A 37 2.61 24.65 -4.48
CA ASN A 37 1.65 25.72 -4.77
C ASN A 37 1.18 26.40 -3.48
N ILE A 38 2.12 26.63 -2.57
CA ILE A 38 1.90 27.34 -1.30
C ILE A 38 1.91 28.84 -1.63
N SER A 39 0.77 29.50 -1.45
CA SER A 39 0.66 30.96 -1.53
C SER A 39 0.82 31.59 -0.15
N GLU A 40 0.35 32.81 -0.01
CA GLU A 40 0.44 33.57 1.23
C GLU A 40 -0.21 32.85 2.42
N GLU A 41 -1.38 32.24 2.21
CA GLU A 41 -2.17 31.63 3.26
C GLU A 41 -1.50 30.40 3.86
N GLY A 42 -0.84 29.59 3.04
CA GLY A 42 -0.08 28.43 3.51
C GLY A 42 1.25 28.82 4.15
N ALA A 43 1.92 29.82 3.58
CA ALA A 43 3.16 30.37 4.15
C ALA A 43 2.92 31.00 5.53
N GLN A 44 1.84 31.77 5.70
CA GLN A 44 1.46 32.34 7.00
C GLN A 44 1.19 31.26 8.05
N ALA A 45 0.60 30.13 7.67
CA ALA A 45 0.37 29.02 8.59
C ALA A 45 1.69 28.39 9.07
N LEU A 46 2.65 28.20 8.16
CA LEU A 46 4.00 27.72 8.50
C LEU A 46 4.73 28.72 9.41
N VAL A 47 4.70 30.02 9.08
CA VAL A 47 5.29 31.08 9.89
C VAL A 47 4.66 31.13 11.28
N GLY A 48 3.33 31.07 11.38
CA GLY A 48 2.61 31.09 12.64
C GLY A 48 2.95 29.89 13.52
N MET A 49 3.10 28.70 12.93
CA MET A 49 3.57 27.53 13.69
C MET A 49 5.00 27.68 14.17
N LEU A 50 5.93 28.09 13.29
CA LEU A 50 7.36 28.18 13.61
C LEU A 50 7.67 29.32 14.57
N SER A 51 6.87 30.39 14.58
CA SER A 51 6.99 31.51 15.53
C SER A 51 6.49 31.16 16.92
N ASN A 52 5.52 30.24 17.04
CA ASN A 52 4.96 29.77 18.31
C ASN A 52 5.74 28.58 18.90
N SER A 53 7.05 28.54 18.70
CA SER A 53 7.95 27.46 19.16
C SER A 53 7.66 26.07 18.58
N GLY A 54 6.91 25.97 17.48
CA GLY A 54 6.68 24.72 16.78
C GLY A 54 7.92 24.22 16.02
N ALA A 55 8.03 22.90 15.89
CA ALA A 55 9.13 22.23 15.21
C ALA A 55 10.54 22.63 15.70
N PRO A 56 10.88 22.59 17.01
CA PRO A 56 12.10 23.20 17.62
C PRO A 56 13.43 22.78 16.98
N GLU A 57 13.51 21.54 16.48
CA GLU A 57 14.72 20.98 15.85
C GLU A 57 14.88 21.30 14.36
N LEU A 58 13.92 22.01 13.75
CA LEU A 58 13.98 22.40 12.34
C LEU A 58 15.07 23.45 12.11
N ILE A 59 16.07 23.08 11.31
CA ILE A 59 17.21 23.92 10.93
C ILE A 59 17.20 24.33 9.45
N GLU A 60 16.42 23.65 8.60
CA GLU A 60 16.28 24.02 7.19
C GLU A 60 14.83 23.93 6.73
N LEU A 61 14.34 24.98 6.08
CA LEU A 61 13.05 25.06 5.41
C LEU A 61 13.25 25.56 3.98
N ASP A 62 12.95 24.73 2.99
CA ASP A 62 13.01 25.12 1.57
C ASP A 62 11.61 25.40 1.02
N LEU A 63 11.39 26.62 0.55
CA LEU A 63 10.13 27.08 -0.06
C LEU A 63 10.36 27.67 -1.46
N ARG A 64 11.51 27.38 -2.09
CA ARG A 64 11.81 27.83 -3.46
C ARG A 64 10.74 27.36 -4.45
N ASP A 65 10.53 28.11 -5.52
CA ASP A 65 9.53 27.82 -6.57
C ASP A 65 8.10 27.58 -6.04
N ASN A 66 7.68 28.32 -5.02
CA ASN A 66 6.28 28.45 -4.61
C ASN A 66 5.73 29.83 -5.00
N PRO A 67 4.42 29.97 -5.28
CA PRO A 67 3.78 31.24 -5.62
C PRO A 67 3.58 32.14 -4.37
N LEU A 68 4.68 32.47 -3.69
CA LEU A 68 4.69 33.30 -2.49
C LEU A 68 4.49 34.77 -2.86
N SER A 69 3.58 35.44 -2.16
CA SER A 69 3.42 36.89 -2.27
C SER A 69 4.62 37.62 -1.62
N PRO A 70 4.87 38.89 -1.99
CA PRO A 70 5.92 39.68 -1.34
C PRO A 70 5.78 39.79 0.18
N THR A 71 4.54 39.83 0.69
CA THR A 71 4.22 39.84 2.12
C THR A 71 4.60 38.51 2.79
N ALA A 72 4.34 37.37 2.14
CA ALA A 72 4.75 36.06 2.62
C ALA A 72 6.27 35.89 2.68
N ILE A 73 6.98 36.38 1.65
CA ILE A 73 8.45 36.38 1.60
C ILE A 73 9.02 37.19 2.78
N GLN A 74 8.49 38.40 3.02
CA GLN A 74 8.92 39.25 4.13
C GLN A 74 8.70 38.58 5.50
N ALA A 75 7.58 37.87 5.67
CA ALA A 75 7.28 37.12 6.89
C ALA A 75 8.25 35.95 7.11
N LEU A 76 8.57 35.20 6.06
CA LEU A 76 9.51 34.07 6.08
C LEU A 76 10.96 34.53 6.33
N GLU A 77 11.38 35.67 5.77
CA GLU A 77 12.67 36.27 6.06
C GLU A 77 12.77 36.77 7.51
N SER A 78 11.68 37.36 8.02
CA SER A 78 11.60 37.80 9.42
C SER A 78 11.66 36.61 10.38
N LEU A 79 11.05 35.48 10.02
CA LEU A 79 11.14 34.22 10.76
C LEU A 79 12.58 33.71 10.82
N GLY A 80 13.31 33.70 9.70
CA GLY A 80 14.72 33.29 9.67
C GLY A 80 15.62 34.18 10.54
N LYS A 81 15.30 35.48 10.66
CA LYS A 81 16.01 36.40 11.58
C LYS A 81 15.65 36.15 13.05
N ALA A 82 14.39 35.86 13.34
CA ALA A 82 13.92 35.56 14.71
C ALA A 82 14.47 34.22 15.21
N ARG A 83 14.64 33.25 14.31
CA ARG A 83 15.05 31.89 14.62
C ARG A 83 16.41 31.58 13.99
N LYS A 84 17.49 32.02 14.66
CA LYS A 84 18.87 32.03 14.14
C LYS A 84 19.39 30.67 13.65
N GLN A 85 18.85 29.56 14.16
CA GLN A 85 19.22 28.20 13.78
C GLN A 85 18.49 27.69 12.52
N LEU A 86 17.46 28.41 12.05
CA LEU A 86 16.62 28.02 10.91
C LEU A 86 17.05 28.78 9.65
N ALA A 87 17.59 28.04 8.68
CA ALA A 87 17.83 28.51 7.33
C ALA A 87 16.56 28.39 6.47
N VAL A 88 16.04 29.52 5.98
CA VAL A 88 14.88 29.56 5.08
C VAL A 88 15.36 29.86 3.65
N LYS A 89 15.08 28.96 2.70
CA LYS A 89 15.44 29.12 1.29
C LYS A 89 14.22 29.58 0.49
N LEU A 90 14.35 30.70 -0.21
CA LEU A 90 13.30 31.35 -1.01
C LEU A 90 13.84 31.69 -2.42
N GLY A 91 12.96 31.84 -3.40
CA GLY A 91 13.32 32.19 -4.79
C GLY A 91 13.29 31.00 -5.76
N SER A 92 13.97 31.12 -6.91
CA SER A 92 14.03 30.08 -7.95
C SER A 92 15.08 29.00 -7.64
N LEU A 93 14.79 27.73 -7.92
CA LEU A 93 15.79 26.64 -7.86
C LEU A 93 16.89 26.79 -8.91
N HIS A 94 16.59 27.42 -10.05
CA HIS A 94 17.56 27.77 -11.09
C HIS A 94 17.83 29.29 -11.07
N PRO A 95 19.03 29.74 -10.68
CA PRO A 95 19.49 31.09 -11.02
C PRO A 95 19.69 31.19 -12.54
N PRO A 96 19.51 32.36 -13.16
CA PRO A 96 19.84 32.54 -14.56
C PRO A 96 21.35 32.32 -14.76
N GLU A 97 21.71 31.31 -15.55
CA GLU A 97 23.09 31.10 -15.99
C GLU A 97 23.53 32.28 -16.86
N SER A 98 24.70 32.83 -16.54
CA SER A 98 25.34 33.90 -17.26
C SER A 98 25.65 33.48 -18.69
N GLU A 99 25.17 34.29 -19.64
CA GLU A 99 25.50 34.20 -21.06
C GLU A 99 26.99 34.00 -21.31
N LYS A 100 27.35 32.97 -22.09
CA LYS A 100 28.46 33.04 -23.05
C LYS A 100 28.37 31.93 -24.11
N GLY A 101 27.96 32.35 -25.31
CA GLY A 101 28.68 32.00 -26.53
C GLY A 101 28.19 30.81 -27.35
N GLY A 102 27.29 31.10 -28.30
CA GLY A 102 27.59 30.81 -29.72
C GLY A 102 27.09 29.49 -30.34
N ARG A 103 25.97 29.60 -31.07
CA ARG A 103 25.66 29.03 -32.41
C ARG A 103 25.94 27.53 -32.62
N GLY A 104 24.94 26.72 -32.97
CA GLY A 104 24.16 26.88 -34.19
C GLY A 104 22.94 25.94 -34.26
N ALA A 105 22.04 26.33 -35.15
CA ALA A 105 20.62 26.02 -35.14
C ALA A 105 20.21 24.73 -35.88
N SER A 106 19.19 24.09 -35.34
CA SER A 106 17.99 23.55 -36.02
C SER A 106 17.02 23.19 -34.88
N GLY A 107 15.76 23.61 -34.81
CA GLY A 107 14.80 24.08 -35.80
C GLY A 107 13.51 23.31 -35.49
N GLU A 108 12.59 23.95 -34.75
CA GLU A 108 11.15 23.64 -34.64
C GLU A 108 10.76 22.27 -34.00
N GLY A 109 9.79 22.13 -33.09
CA GLY A 109 8.82 23.03 -32.50
C GLY A 109 7.99 22.30 -31.42
N SER A 110 7.42 23.10 -30.52
CA SER A 110 6.15 22.91 -29.80
C SER A 110 5.83 21.56 -29.12
N GLY A 111 5.68 21.62 -27.78
CA GLY A 111 4.95 20.59 -27.04
C GLY A 111 4.91 20.89 -25.54
N VAL A 112 3.96 21.72 -25.13
CA VAL A 112 3.61 21.96 -23.72
C VAL A 112 3.19 20.62 -23.09
N GLY A 113 4.02 20.10 -22.18
CA GLY A 113 3.78 18.84 -21.48
C GLY A 113 3.40 19.06 -20.03
N ASN A 114 2.11 19.37 -19.80
CA ASN A 114 1.45 19.13 -18.53
C ASN A 114 1.64 17.65 -18.14
N GLY A 115 2.10 17.34 -16.91
CA GLY A 115 2.13 15.94 -16.48
C GLY A 115 2.87 15.68 -15.19
N VAL A 116 2.11 15.44 -14.13
CA VAL A 116 2.49 14.56 -13.03
C VAL A 116 3.05 13.27 -13.64
N ARG A 117 4.31 12.92 -13.35
CA ARG A 117 4.79 11.57 -13.66
C ARG A 117 4.09 10.62 -12.71
N ASP A 118 3.08 9.95 -13.24
CA ASP A 118 2.47 8.78 -12.64
C ASP A 118 3.58 7.80 -12.18
N LEU A 119 3.68 7.56 -10.87
CA LEU A 119 4.69 6.67 -10.28
C LEU A 119 4.57 5.24 -10.83
N THR A 120 3.37 4.84 -11.29
CA THR A 120 3.14 3.56 -11.96
C THR A 120 3.74 3.50 -13.37
N LYS A 121 4.07 4.66 -13.94
CA LYS A 121 4.75 4.82 -15.25
C LYS A 121 6.26 5.02 -15.10
N GLY A 122 6.82 4.99 -13.90
CA GLY A 122 8.26 5.06 -13.69
C GLY A 122 8.96 3.79 -14.19
N PRO A 123 10.15 3.88 -14.83
CA PRO A 123 10.82 2.73 -15.43
C PRO A 123 11.13 1.62 -14.42
N MET A 124 11.49 1.97 -13.18
CA MET A 124 11.72 0.98 -12.12
C MET A 124 10.45 0.27 -11.66
N PHE A 125 9.32 0.98 -11.63
CA PHE A 125 8.02 0.40 -11.29
C PHE A 125 7.56 -0.55 -12.41
N ARG A 126 7.63 -0.11 -13.68
CA ARG A 126 7.31 -0.96 -14.84
C ARG A 126 8.17 -2.20 -14.89
N LYS A 127 9.46 -2.08 -14.60
CA LYS A 127 10.37 -3.23 -14.59
C LYS A 127 10.00 -4.20 -13.47
N TYR A 128 9.88 -3.73 -12.22
CA TYR A 128 9.59 -4.60 -11.06
C TYR A 128 8.19 -5.24 -11.09
N PHE A 129 7.19 -4.52 -11.60
CA PHE A 129 5.80 -4.97 -11.68
C PHE A 129 5.38 -5.45 -13.07
N GLN A 130 6.25 -5.38 -14.09
CA GLN A 130 5.96 -5.77 -15.48
C GLN A 130 4.63 -5.18 -15.99
N THR A 131 4.48 -3.86 -15.88
CA THR A 131 3.26 -3.15 -16.30
C THR A 131 3.28 -2.64 -17.75
N GLY A 132 4.31 -2.96 -18.53
CA GLY A 132 4.42 -2.65 -19.97
C GLY A 132 5.58 -3.40 -20.64
N ASP A 133 5.61 -3.44 -21.97
CA ASP A 133 6.72 -4.05 -22.73
C ASP A 133 7.87 -3.03 -22.89
N ASP A 134 9.12 -3.50 -22.82
CA ASP A 134 10.33 -2.65 -22.89
C ASP A 134 10.50 -1.95 -24.27
N ASP A 135 9.68 -2.30 -25.27
CA ASP A 135 9.72 -1.78 -26.65
C ASP A 135 8.64 -0.69 -26.94
N ASP A 136 7.78 -0.33 -25.99
CA ASP A 136 6.66 0.62 -26.17
C ASP A 136 7.06 2.10 -25.99
N ASP A 137 8.33 2.47 -26.17
CA ASP A 137 8.77 3.88 -26.20
C ASP A 137 8.36 4.60 -27.50
N ALA A 138 7.64 3.92 -28.41
CA ALA A 138 7.24 4.46 -29.71
C ALA A 138 5.78 4.11 -30.11
N ALA A 139 4.80 4.31 -29.23
CA ALA A 139 3.40 4.41 -29.68
C ALA A 139 2.60 5.39 -28.84
N GLY A 140 2.08 6.41 -29.52
CA GLY A 140 1.33 7.53 -28.97
C GLY A 140 -0.03 7.16 -28.37
N GLY A 141 -0.63 8.17 -27.75
CA GLY A 141 -1.85 8.08 -26.97
C GLY A 141 -2.99 7.34 -27.64
N GLN A 142 -3.77 6.65 -26.82
CA GLN A 142 -5.13 6.23 -27.14
C GLN A 142 -6.02 6.66 -26.00
N GLY A 143 -7.05 7.42 -26.36
CA GLY A 143 -8.07 7.94 -25.45
C GLY A 143 -8.89 6.82 -24.82
N GLU A 144 -9.46 7.14 -23.67
CA GLU A 144 -10.48 6.33 -23.01
C GLU A 144 -11.65 6.11 -24.00
N PRO A 145 -12.06 4.85 -24.27
CA PRO A 145 -13.26 4.61 -25.05
C PRO A 145 -14.50 4.74 -24.15
N GLU A 146 -15.27 5.81 -24.34
CA GLU A 146 -16.64 5.91 -23.81
C GLU A 146 -17.58 5.02 -24.63
N GLY A 147 -18.01 3.91 -24.03
CA GLY A 147 -19.05 3.01 -24.55
C GLY A 147 -20.45 3.42 -24.06
N PRO A 148 -21.51 3.19 -24.87
CA PRO A 148 -22.83 3.80 -24.66
C PRO A 148 -23.69 2.98 -23.70
N LEU A 149 -23.26 2.86 -22.44
CA LEU A 149 -24.08 2.48 -21.27
C LEU A 149 -23.37 2.86 -19.95
N GLY A 150 -22.44 3.82 -19.96
CA GLY A 150 -21.76 4.31 -18.74
C GLY A 150 -20.98 3.25 -17.93
N ASP A 151 -20.83 2.03 -18.46
CA ASP A 151 -20.27 0.87 -17.77
C ASP A 151 -18.90 0.40 -18.30
N GLY A 152 -18.49 0.80 -19.51
CA GLY A 152 -17.10 0.86 -20.03
C GLY A 152 -16.19 -0.37 -19.87
N GLY A 153 -16.72 -1.54 -19.49
CA GLY A 153 -15.94 -2.75 -19.21
C GLY A 153 -16.61 -3.98 -19.82
N LEU A 154 -15.81 -4.98 -20.17
CA LEU A 154 -16.32 -6.25 -20.70
C LEU A 154 -17.23 -6.94 -19.66
N PRO A 155 -18.28 -7.68 -20.07
CA PRO A 155 -19.07 -8.45 -19.13
C PRO A 155 -18.20 -9.48 -18.40
N PRO A 156 -18.53 -9.86 -17.15
CA PRO A 156 -17.66 -10.72 -16.34
C PRO A 156 -17.28 -12.04 -17.00
N GLU A 157 -18.17 -12.64 -17.81
CA GLU A 157 -17.87 -13.87 -18.54
C GLU A 157 -16.79 -13.67 -19.61
N GLU A 158 -16.83 -12.55 -20.33
CA GLU A 158 -15.84 -12.19 -21.36
C GLU A 158 -14.50 -11.82 -20.70
N LEU A 159 -14.51 -11.03 -19.62
CA LEU A 159 -13.30 -10.71 -18.84
C LEU A 159 -12.58 -12.00 -18.41
N TRP A 160 -13.31 -12.91 -17.77
CA TRP A 160 -12.71 -14.16 -17.31
C TRP A 160 -12.33 -15.09 -18.46
N SER A 161 -13.02 -15.03 -19.60
CA SER A 161 -12.63 -15.76 -20.82
C SER A 161 -11.28 -15.28 -21.34
N GLU A 162 -11.07 -13.97 -21.42
CA GLU A 162 -9.81 -13.39 -21.86
C GLU A 162 -8.67 -13.69 -20.87
N VAL A 163 -8.92 -13.56 -19.56
CA VAL A 163 -7.96 -13.94 -18.52
C VAL A 163 -7.56 -15.41 -18.66
N ARG A 164 -8.52 -16.33 -18.82
CA ARG A 164 -8.23 -17.76 -19.01
C ARG A 164 -7.41 -18.02 -20.28
N SER A 165 -7.75 -17.34 -21.38
CA SER A 165 -7.01 -17.45 -22.65
C SER A 165 -5.54 -17.02 -22.47
N LEU A 166 -5.31 -15.87 -21.82
CA LEU A 166 -3.96 -15.36 -21.57
C LEU A 166 -3.16 -16.23 -20.61
N VAL A 167 -3.79 -16.81 -19.59
CA VAL A 167 -3.14 -17.71 -18.62
C VAL A 167 -2.80 -19.07 -19.25
N ALA A 168 -3.63 -19.55 -20.18
CA ALA A 168 -3.39 -20.79 -20.92
C ALA A 168 -2.36 -20.64 -22.06
N ASP A 169 -2.02 -19.40 -22.43
CA ASP A 169 -1.00 -19.12 -23.43
C ASP A 169 0.39 -19.54 -22.93
N GLY A 170 1.23 -20.08 -23.82
CA GLY A 170 2.58 -20.55 -23.49
C GLY A 170 3.55 -19.43 -23.10
N THR A 171 3.22 -18.18 -23.46
CA THR A 171 3.97 -16.97 -23.11
C THR A 171 3.03 -15.88 -22.60
N PRO A 172 2.49 -16.01 -21.38
CA PRO A 172 1.45 -15.12 -20.87
C PRO A 172 1.95 -13.67 -20.74
N SER A 173 1.20 -12.72 -21.31
CA SER A 173 1.49 -11.29 -21.18
C SER A 173 1.04 -10.78 -19.81
N ILE A 174 2.01 -10.57 -18.91
CA ILE A 174 1.77 -10.03 -17.56
C ILE A 174 1.08 -8.65 -17.59
N PRO A 175 1.49 -7.69 -18.44
CA PRO A 175 0.79 -6.40 -18.53
C PRO A 175 -0.70 -6.56 -18.85
N LYS A 176 -1.04 -7.38 -19.86
CA LYS A 176 -2.44 -7.61 -20.26
C LYS A 176 -3.26 -8.28 -19.18
N ILE A 177 -2.73 -9.34 -18.55
CA ILE A 177 -3.37 -10.00 -17.40
C ILE A 177 -3.61 -8.98 -16.28
N SER A 178 -2.63 -8.12 -16.01
CA SER A 178 -2.73 -7.12 -14.94
C SER A 178 -3.81 -6.09 -15.21
N THR A 179 -3.95 -5.60 -16.45
CA THR A 179 -5.03 -4.68 -16.84
C THR A 179 -6.40 -5.31 -16.65
N LEU A 180 -6.58 -6.58 -17.06
CA LEU A 180 -7.86 -7.29 -16.88
C LEU A 180 -8.18 -7.51 -15.40
N LEU A 181 -7.19 -7.83 -14.57
CA LEU A 181 -7.39 -7.97 -13.13
C LEU A 181 -7.73 -6.64 -12.45
N GLN A 182 -7.18 -5.52 -12.90
CA GLN A 182 -7.58 -4.19 -12.41
C GLN A 182 -9.05 -3.88 -12.73
N GLN A 183 -9.49 -4.14 -13.97
CA GLN A 183 -10.90 -4.00 -14.33
C GLN A 183 -11.80 -4.86 -13.44
N LEU A 184 -11.42 -6.13 -13.21
CA LEU A 184 -12.13 -7.03 -12.30
C LEU A 184 -12.20 -6.47 -10.87
N ILE A 185 -11.12 -5.88 -10.36
CA ILE A 185 -11.09 -5.25 -9.03
C ILE A 185 -12.05 -4.06 -8.97
N ASP A 186 -12.09 -3.20 -9.99
CA ASP A 186 -12.98 -2.05 -10.02
C ASP A 186 -14.46 -2.49 -9.99
N HIS A 187 -14.80 -3.51 -10.77
CA HIS A 187 -16.14 -4.10 -10.75
C HIS A 187 -16.47 -4.77 -9.41
N LEU A 188 -15.52 -5.53 -8.84
CA LEU A 188 -15.69 -6.20 -7.56
C LEU A 188 -15.88 -5.19 -6.41
N ASN A 189 -15.19 -4.05 -6.44
CA ASN A 189 -15.35 -2.99 -5.44
C ASN A 189 -16.74 -2.36 -5.51
N ARG A 190 -17.27 -2.12 -6.71
CA ARG A 190 -18.65 -1.62 -6.88
C ARG A 190 -19.66 -2.61 -6.34
N GLU A 191 -19.49 -3.91 -6.62
CA GLU A 191 -20.37 -4.94 -6.06
C GLU A 191 -20.24 -5.04 -4.53
N LEU A 192 -19.03 -5.07 -3.97
CA LEU A 192 -18.86 -5.15 -2.52
C LEU A 192 -19.37 -3.89 -1.80
N GLY A 193 -19.22 -2.71 -2.40
CA GLY A 193 -19.72 -1.45 -1.84
C GLY A 193 -21.25 -1.34 -1.77
N THR A 194 -21.97 -2.16 -2.54
CA THR A 194 -23.43 -2.26 -2.49
C THR A 194 -23.95 -3.37 -1.57
N LEU A 195 -23.06 -4.07 -0.85
CA LEU A 195 -23.47 -5.03 0.17
C LEU A 195 -23.90 -4.29 1.44
N GLN A 196 -25.20 -4.35 1.77
CA GLN A 196 -25.65 -4.05 3.13
C GLN A 196 -25.42 -5.29 4.01
N VAL A 197 -24.76 -5.09 5.16
CA VAL A 197 -24.49 -6.14 6.15
C VAL A 197 -25.80 -6.57 6.84
N PRO A 198 -26.08 -7.87 7.11
CA PRO A 198 -25.48 -9.10 6.61
C PRO A 198 -26.54 -10.01 5.95
N HIS A 199 -26.69 -9.96 4.63
CA HIS A 199 -27.34 -11.04 3.86
C HIS A 199 -26.42 -11.50 2.74
N THR A 200 -25.45 -12.33 3.10
CA THR A 200 -24.39 -12.86 2.22
C THR A 200 -24.79 -14.12 1.44
N ASP A 201 -26.08 -14.47 1.39
CA ASP A 201 -26.59 -15.47 0.44
C ASP A 201 -26.58 -14.94 -1.02
N ALA A 202 -26.55 -13.62 -1.19
CA ALA A 202 -26.46 -12.95 -2.49
C ALA A 202 -25.14 -13.21 -3.26
N ALA A 203 -24.08 -13.63 -2.57
CA ALA A 203 -22.81 -14.00 -3.22
C ALA A 203 -22.91 -15.34 -3.97
N VAL A 204 -23.91 -16.17 -3.65
CA VAL A 204 -24.11 -17.52 -4.18
C VAL A 204 -25.33 -17.60 -5.11
N ASP A 205 -26.33 -16.73 -4.93
CA ASP A 205 -27.58 -16.72 -5.71
C ASP A 205 -27.45 -16.15 -7.14
N GLY A 206 -26.32 -15.54 -7.49
CA GLY A 206 -26.03 -15.01 -8.82
C GLY A 206 -26.48 -13.56 -9.06
N SER A 207 -26.99 -12.86 -8.05
CA SER A 207 -27.29 -11.42 -8.10
C SER A 207 -26.06 -10.53 -8.23
N ARG A 208 -24.85 -11.10 -8.05
CA ARG A 208 -23.55 -10.41 -8.07
C ARG A 208 -22.59 -11.11 -9.04
N PRO A 209 -22.67 -10.79 -10.34
CA PRO A 209 -21.96 -11.54 -11.38
C PRO A 209 -20.43 -11.46 -11.29
N HIS A 210 -19.84 -10.36 -10.78
CA HIS A 210 -18.38 -10.24 -10.67
C HIS A 210 -17.82 -11.02 -9.47
N ILE A 211 -18.49 -10.98 -8.30
CA ILE A 211 -18.17 -11.86 -7.16
C ILE A 211 -18.27 -13.33 -7.58
N LYS A 212 -19.39 -13.71 -8.21
CA LYS A 212 -19.59 -15.08 -8.72
C LYS A 212 -18.51 -15.47 -9.72
N GLY A 213 -18.18 -14.58 -10.66
CA GLY A 213 -17.11 -14.79 -11.63
C GLY A 213 -15.77 -15.08 -10.95
N CYS A 214 -15.39 -14.32 -9.93
CA CYS A 214 -14.15 -14.56 -9.19
C CYS A 214 -14.16 -15.91 -8.46
N ILE A 215 -15.28 -16.27 -7.82
CA ILE A 215 -15.46 -17.56 -7.13
C ILE A 215 -15.35 -18.74 -8.10
N MET A 216 -15.91 -18.62 -9.31
CA MET A 216 -15.83 -19.67 -10.33
C MET A 216 -14.43 -19.82 -10.93
N ASN A 217 -13.53 -18.85 -10.74
CA ASN A 217 -12.21 -18.81 -11.35
C ASN A 217 -11.06 -18.80 -10.31
N LEU A 218 -11.29 -19.35 -9.11
CA LEU A 218 -10.26 -19.43 -8.05
C LEU A 218 -9.01 -20.21 -8.50
N GLU A 219 -9.17 -21.29 -9.28
CA GLU A 219 -8.04 -22.05 -9.85
C GLU A 219 -7.26 -21.24 -10.90
N VAL A 220 -7.94 -20.36 -11.62
CA VAL A 220 -7.29 -19.43 -12.57
C VAL A 220 -6.49 -18.40 -11.80
N LEU A 221 -7.04 -17.84 -10.72
CA LEU A 221 -6.30 -16.96 -9.81
C LEU A 221 -5.07 -17.67 -9.22
N ARG A 222 -5.19 -18.97 -8.88
CA ARG A 222 -4.08 -19.78 -8.37
C ARG A 222 -2.98 -19.91 -9.43
N SER A 223 -3.38 -20.15 -10.68
CA SER A 223 -2.48 -20.23 -11.83
C SER A 223 -1.78 -18.89 -12.09
N ILE A 224 -2.51 -17.77 -11.98
CA ILE A 224 -1.94 -16.41 -12.09
C ILE A 224 -0.87 -16.17 -11.02
N LEU A 225 -1.11 -16.57 -9.77
CA LEU A 225 -0.10 -16.47 -8.71
C LEU A 225 1.17 -17.30 -9.01
N ASP A 226 1.04 -18.40 -9.76
CA ASP A 226 2.17 -19.24 -10.15
C ASP A 226 2.92 -18.75 -11.38
N LEU A 227 2.35 -17.84 -12.19
CA LEU A 227 3.06 -17.23 -13.31
C LEU A 227 4.30 -16.48 -12.80
N VAL A 228 5.48 -17.01 -13.12
CA VAL A 228 6.78 -16.45 -12.71
C VAL A 228 7.12 -15.26 -13.60
N PRO A 229 7.21 -14.04 -13.05
CA PRO A 229 7.57 -12.86 -13.83
C PRO A 229 9.03 -12.92 -14.28
N ARG A 230 9.35 -12.19 -15.36
CA ARG A 230 10.75 -12.01 -15.80
C ARG A 230 11.59 -11.37 -14.69
N ARG A 231 12.85 -11.77 -14.56
CA ARG A 231 13.76 -11.14 -13.59
C ARG A 231 14.14 -9.73 -14.02
N VAL A 232 14.45 -8.89 -13.04
CA VAL A 232 14.62 -7.44 -13.23
C VAL A 232 15.97 -6.97 -12.73
N THR A 233 16.78 -6.36 -13.60
CA THR A 233 18.02 -5.69 -13.19
C THR A 233 17.71 -4.30 -12.63
N MET A 234 18.11 -4.05 -11.39
CA MET A 234 17.93 -2.76 -10.72
C MET A 234 19.17 -1.87 -10.92
N GLN A 235 19.02 -0.55 -10.78
CA GLN A 235 20.13 0.42 -10.94
C GLN A 235 21.31 0.20 -9.97
N TYR A 236 21.06 -0.44 -8.83
CA TYR A 236 22.03 -0.63 -7.75
C TYR A 236 22.57 -2.06 -7.66
N THR A 237 22.11 -2.98 -8.52
CA THR A 237 22.51 -4.39 -8.48
C THR A 237 22.74 -4.90 -9.90
N ASN A 238 23.94 -5.41 -10.18
CA ASN A 238 24.25 -6.01 -11.48
C ASN A 238 23.55 -7.37 -11.69
N GLU A 239 23.06 -8.00 -10.62
CA GLU A 239 22.36 -9.28 -10.68
C GLU A 239 20.84 -9.10 -10.88
N PRO A 240 20.22 -9.86 -11.80
CA PRO A 240 18.77 -9.86 -12.00
C PRO A 240 18.01 -10.33 -10.75
N GLN A 241 17.20 -9.44 -10.20
CA GLN A 241 16.37 -9.70 -9.02
C GLN A 241 15.05 -10.38 -9.39
N PRO A 242 14.52 -11.27 -8.54
CA PRO A 242 13.18 -11.83 -8.74
C PRO A 242 12.14 -10.70 -8.64
N ALA A 243 11.31 -10.58 -9.69
CA ALA A 243 10.18 -9.66 -9.69
C ALA A 243 8.94 -10.34 -9.13
N VAL A 244 7.98 -9.54 -8.65
CA VAL A 244 6.68 -10.04 -8.21
C VAL A 244 5.68 -10.05 -9.35
N GLY A 245 5.74 -9.06 -10.25
CA GLY A 245 4.72 -8.85 -11.27
C GLY A 245 3.43 -8.26 -10.67
N SER A 246 2.80 -7.37 -11.42
CA SER A 246 1.56 -6.70 -11.02
C SER A 246 0.39 -7.68 -10.96
N HIS A 247 0.38 -8.71 -11.80
CA HIS A 247 -0.64 -9.76 -11.82
C HIS A 247 -0.74 -10.50 -10.47
N ARG A 248 0.40 -10.82 -9.83
CA ARG A 248 0.39 -11.48 -8.51
C ARG A 248 -0.19 -10.55 -7.43
N VAL A 249 0.08 -9.25 -7.49
CA VAL A 249 -0.48 -8.26 -6.55
C VAL A 249 -1.99 -8.12 -6.74
N TRP A 250 -2.47 -7.99 -7.98
CA TRP A 250 -3.89 -7.85 -8.28
C TRP A 250 -4.69 -9.12 -7.98
N ALA A 251 -4.15 -10.30 -8.31
CA ALA A 251 -4.76 -11.56 -7.92
C ALA A 251 -4.89 -11.68 -6.38
N THR A 252 -3.87 -11.25 -5.64
CA THR A 252 -3.92 -11.22 -4.17
C THR A 252 -4.95 -10.22 -3.65
N GLU A 253 -5.15 -9.07 -4.31
CA GLU A 253 -6.22 -8.12 -3.96
C GLU A 253 -7.59 -8.77 -4.07
N ILE A 254 -7.88 -9.44 -5.19
CA ILE A 254 -9.15 -10.14 -5.42
C ILE A 254 -9.40 -11.16 -4.31
N VAL A 255 -8.39 -11.96 -3.93
CA VAL A 255 -8.50 -12.91 -2.81
C VAL A 255 -8.81 -12.19 -1.50
N SER A 256 -8.13 -11.08 -1.21
CA SER A 256 -8.41 -10.25 -0.02
C SER A 256 -9.85 -9.72 -0.01
N MET A 257 -10.35 -9.29 -1.17
CA MET A 257 -11.70 -8.74 -1.33
C MET A 257 -12.78 -9.82 -1.16
N LEU A 258 -12.54 -11.03 -1.67
CA LEU A 258 -13.46 -12.16 -1.49
C LEU A 258 -13.57 -12.62 -0.02
N LEU A 259 -12.47 -12.54 0.73
CA LEU A 259 -12.42 -12.95 2.14
C LEU A 259 -12.85 -11.84 3.11
N ALA A 260 -12.88 -10.58 2.69
CA ALA A 260 -13.23 -9.45 3.55
C ALA A 260 -14.62 -9.58 4.23
N PRO A 261 -15.68 -10.09 3.56
CA PRO A 261 -16.97 -10.32 4.20
C PRO A 261 -17.01 -11.46 5.23
N ASN A 262 -15.96 -12.27 5.35
CA ASN A 262 -15.87 -13.45 6.22
C ASN A 262 -17.06 -14.43 6.06
N HIS A 263 -17.48 -14.68 4.81
CA HIS A 263 -18.60 -15.56 4.52
C HIS A 263 -18.16 -17.01 4.40
N ALA A 264 -18.69 -17.89 5.25
CA ALA A 264 -18.22 -19.27 5.38
C ALA A 264 -18.28 -20.09 4.06
N ALA A 265 -19.24 -19.84 3.17
CA ALA A 265 -19.28 -20.53 1.88
C ALA A 265 -18.12 -20.10 0.96
N VAL A 266 -17.83 -18.79 0.90
CA VAL A 266 -16.71 -18.25 0.11
C VAL A 266 -15.38 -18.71 0.70
N ASP A 267 -15.25 -18.65 2.02
CA ASP A 267 -14.06 -19.11 2.74
C ASP A 267 -13.75 -20.60 2.46
N ASN A 268 -14.77 -21.46 2.40
CA ASN A 268 -14.59 -22.89 2.04
C ASN A 268 -14.11 -23.06 0.58
N LEU A 269 -14.65 -22.28 -0.35
CA LEU A 269 -14.23 -22.33 -1.76
C LEU A 269 -12.79 -21.84 -1.92
N VAL A 270 -12.45 -20.72 -1.28
CA VAL A 270 -11.07 -20.20 -1.26
C VAL A 270 -10.12 -21.17 -0.59
N ALA A 271 -10.52 -21.82 0.51
CA ALA A 271 -9.72 -22.86 1.17
C ALA A 271 -9.37 -24.02 0.22
N GLY A 272 -10.34 -24.50 -0.58
CA GLY A 272 -10.13 -25.57 -1.55
C GLY A 272 -9.08 -25.25 -2.63
N SER A 273 -8.99 -23.98 -3.04
CA SER A 273 -8.07 -23.52 -4.09
C SER A 273 -6.61 -23.35 -3.66
N LYS A 274 -6.30 -23.49 -2.36
CA LYS A 274 -4.95 -23.28 -1.79
C LYS A 274 -4.32 -21.91 -2.10
N LEU A 275 -5.13 -20.90 -2.43
CA LEU A 275 -4.68 -19.53 -2.70
C LEU A 275 -3.99 -18.89 -1.49
N VAL A 276 -4.57 -19.05 -0.30
CA VAL A 276 -4.08 -18.45 0.94
C VAL A 276 -2.64 -18.88 1.26
N PRO A 277 -2.31 -20.19 1.35
CA PRO A 277 -0.93 -20.66 1.48
C PRO A 277 0.04 -20.06 0.44
N ARG A 278 -0.37 -20.00 -0.84
CA ARG A 278 0.50 -19.45 -1.88
C ARG A 278 0.80 -17.97 -1.66
N VAL A 279 -0.21 -17.18 -1.32
CA VAL A 279 -0.04 -15.74 -1.07
C VAL A 279 1.03 -15.51 0.02
N PHE A 280 1.00 -16.28 1.11
CA PHE A 280 2.02 -16.17 2.14
C PHE A 280 3.41 -16.64 1.67
N SER A 281 3.50 -17.68 0.83
CA SER A 281 4.79 -18.11 0.25
C SER A 281 5.43 -16.99 -0.56
N LEU A 282 4.66 -16.42 -1.48
CA LEU A 282 5.09 -15.29 -2.29
C LEU A 282 5.48 -14.07 -1.42
N SER A 283 4.71 -13.80 -0.37
CA SER A 283 5.00 -12.68 0.55
C SER A 283 6.34 -12.84 1.26
N LEU A 284 6.71 -14.07 1.64
CA LEU A 284 7.99 -14.38 2.28
C LEU A 284 9.15 -14.49 1.28
N GLU A 285 8.88 -14.90 0.04
CA GLU A 285 9.86 -14.96 -1.07
C GLU A 285 10.24 -13.57 -1.60
N HIS A 286 9.33 -12.59 -1.49
CA HIS A 286 9.51 -11.23 -2.01
C HIS A 286 9.54 -10.17 -0.89
N PRO A 287 10.66 -10.04 -0.16
CA PRO A 287 10.77 -9.20 1.04
C PRO A 287 10.69 -7.69 0.77
N MET A 288 10.79 -7.27 -0.50
CA MET A 288 10.77 -5.86 -0.93
C MET A 288 9.40 -5.42 -1.49
N CYS A 289 8.33 -6.21 -1.33
CA CYS A 289 7.03 -5.93 -1.95
C CYS A 289 5.94 -5.57 -0.93
N SER A 290 5.96 -4.32 -0.47
CA SER A 290 4.95 -3.80 0.47
C SER A 290 3.52 -3.91 -0.06
N ALA A 291 3.32 -3.78 -1.38
CA ALA A 291 2.02 -3.93 -2.02
C ALA A 291 1.43 -5.34 -1.83
N LEU A 292 2.25 -6.39 -1.95
CA LEU A 292 1.84 -7.76 -1.70
C LEU A 292 1.61 -7.98 -0.19
N HIS A 293 2.54 -7.48 0.64
CA HIS A 293 2.50 -7.61 2.10
C HIS A 293 1.23 -7.04 2.73
N THR A 294 0.79 -5.84 2.31
CA THR A 294 -0.44 -5.22 2.84
C THR A 294 -1.68 -6.10 2.58
N ARG A 295 -1.74 -6.75 1.41
CA ARG A 295 -2.85 -7.63 1.03
C ARG A 295 -2.79 -8.95 1.75
N ALA A 296 -1.60 -9.52 1.91
CA ALA A 296 -1.37 -10.70 2.72
C ALA A 296 -1.78 -10.48 4.19
N LEU A 297 -1.52 -9.30 4.76
CA LEU A 297 -1.99 -8.95 6.11
C LEU A 297 -3.53 -8.87 6.21
N ARG A 298 -4.22 -8.38 5.17
CA ARG A 298 -5.70 -8.41 5.12
C ARG A 298 -6.22 -9.84 5.10
N ILE A 299 -5.62 -10.70 4.27
CA ILE A 299 -5.95 -12.14 4.22
C ILE A 299 -5.66 -12.82 5.56
N LEU A 300 -4.55 -12.48 6.23
CA LEU A 300 -4.21 -13.02 7.55
C LEU A 300 -5.29 -12.69 8.58
N ARG A 301 -5.76 -11.44 8.60
CA ARG A 301 -6.85 -11.02 9.49
C ARG A 301 -8.14 -11.78 9.21
N SER A 302 -8.53 -11.96 7.95
CA SER A 302 -9.67 -12.80 7.58
C SER A 302 -9.49 -14.26 8.05
N CYS A 303 -8.29 -14.83 7.94
CA CYS A 303 -8.00 -16.17 8.47
C CYS A 303 -8.15 -16.25 10.00
N CYS A 304 -7.77 -15.19 10.71
CA CYS A 304 -7.91 -15.10 12.17
C CYS A 304 -9.35 -14.95 12.64
N VAL A 305 -10.30 -14.60 11.76
CA VAL A 305 -11.72 -14.40 12.10
C VAL A 305 -12.61 -15.51 11.53
N SER A 306 -12.24 -16.08 10.38
CA SER A 306 -13.02 -17.10 9.68
C SER A 306 -13.24 -18.34 10.54
N LYS A 307 -14.47 -18.89 10.52
CA LYS A 307 -14.81 -20.15 11.18
C LYS A 307 -14.39 -21.39 10.38
N VAL A 308 -13.92 -21.22 9.15
CA VAL A 308 -13.60 -22.32 8.23
C VAL A 308 -12.18 -22.84 8.48
N ALA A 309 -12.07 -24.02 9.09
CA ALA A 309 -10.78 -24.64 9.42
C ALA A 309 -9.86 -24.87 8.23
N GLY A 310 -10.42 -25.17 7.05
CA GLY A 310 -9.64 -25.34 5.83
C GLY A 310 -8.92 -24.06 5.37
N LEU A 311 -9.43 -22.88 5.74
CA LEU A 311 -8.85 -21.60 5.30
C LEU A 311 -7.56 -21.28 6.06
N TYR A 312 -7.54 -21.49 7.38
CA TYR A 312 -6.42 -21.14 8.26
C TYR A 312 -5.56 -22.33 8.70
N GLY A 313 -6.14 -23.54 8.77
CA GLY A 313 -5.48 -24.74 9.29
C GLY A 313 -4.14 -25.06 8.59
N PRO A 314 -4.05 -24.99 7.25
CA PRO A 314 -2.79 -25.20 6.53
C PRO A 314 -1.69 -24.20 6.88
N LEU A 315 -2.02 -22.96 7.30
CA LEU A 315 -1.02 -21.96 7.67
C LEU A 315 -0.34 -22.30 9.00
N PHE A 316 -1.10 -22.78 9.98
CA PHE A 316 -0.62 -22.92 11.35
C PHE A 316 -0.20 -24.35 11.72
N THR A 317 -0.42 -25.33 10.82
CA THR A 317 -0.10 -26.73 11.08
C THR A 317 1.07 -27.20 10.21
N PRO A 318 2.20 -27.66 10.80
CA PRO A 318 3.32 -28.19 10.04
C PRO A 318 2.91 -29.35 9.12
N GLY A 319 3.47 -29.41 7.91
CA GLY A 319 3.27 -30.52 6.98
C GLY A 319 1.89 -30.63 6.30
N LEU A 320 0.89 -29.84 6.71
CA LEU A 320 -0.47 -29.84 6.12
C LEU A 320 -0.62 -28.90 4.90
N GLY A 321 0.51 -28.51 4.30
CA GLY A 321 0.49 -27.69 3.10
C GLY A 321 0.38 -26.19 3.38
N ALA A 322 1.22 -25.68 4.30
CA ALA A 322 1.45 -24.23 4.41
C ALA A 322 1.88 -23.59 3.08
N GLY A 323 2.22 -24.37 2.03
CA GLY A 323 2.59 -23.83 0.73
C GLY A 323 3.86 -22.99 0.76
N LEU A 324 4.46 -22.79 1.93
CA LEU A 324 5.69 -22.08 2.19
C LEU A 324 6.86 -23.01 1.85
N THR A 325 6.91 -23.56 0.64
CA THR A 325 8.09 -24.30 0.18
C THR A 325 9.31 -23.41 0.34
N THR A 326 10.48 -23.97 0.67
CA THR A 326 11.73 -23.19 0.73
C THR A 326 12.16 -22.77 -0.68
N GLY A 327 11.52 -21.74 -1.24
CA GLY A 327 11.75 -21.23 -2.58
C GLY A 327 10.93 -21.92 -3.68
N GLU A 328 10.89 -21.29 -4.85
CA GLU A 328 10.20 -21.79 -6.04
C GLU A 328 10.68 -23.22 -6.38
N GLY A 329 9.78 -24.20 -6.31
CA GLY A 329 10.01 -25.57 -6.79
C GLY A 329 10.64 -26.57 -5.81
N LYS A 330 10.78 -26.27 -4.51
CA LYS A 330 11.28 -27.23 -3.52
C LYS A 330 10.18 -27.81 -2.64
N GLU A 331 9.85 -29.10 -2.80
CA GLU A 331 8.86 -29.83 -1.98
C GLU A 331 9.36 -30.20 -0.57
N GLU A 332 10.19 -29.37 0.06
CA GLU A 332 10.59 -29.62 1.46
C GLU A 332 9.51 -29.09 2.42
N PRO A 333 9.09 -29.89 3.43
CA PRO A 333 8.10 -29.46 4.40
C PRO A 333 8.68 -28.33 5.24
N SER A 334 8.03 -27.17 5.18
CA SER A 334 8.38 -26.02 6.00
C SER A 334 7.58 -25.99 7.31
N GLY A 335 8.12 -25.27 8.29
CA GLY A 335 7.44 -25.02 9.56
C GLY A 335 6.12 -24.26 9.38
N SER A 336 5.34 -24.19 10.44
CA SER A 336 4.12 -23.39 10.45
C SER A 336 4.41 -21.89 10.19
N LEU A 337 3.42 -21.13 9.74
CA LEU A 337 3.57 -19.71 9.42
C LEU A 337 4.13 -18.94 10.63
N GLN A 338 3.62 -19.19 11.84
CA GLN A 338 4.07 -18.50 13.05
C GLN A 338 5.54 -18.77 13.37
N GLN A 339 6.02 -20.00 13.14
CA GLN A 339 7.44 -20.36 13.32
C GLN A 339 8.32 -19.62 12.31
N GLN A 340 7.94 -19.64 11.03
CA GLN A 340 8.70 -18.95 9.99
C GLN A 340 8.75 -17.43 10.19
N LEU A 341 7.66 -16.82 10.68
CA LEU A 341 7.65 -15.40 11.01
C LEU A 341 8.57 -15.09 12.20
N ALA A 342 8.49 -15.88 13.27
CA ALA A 342 9.35 -15.72 14.44
C ALA A 342 10.85 -15.88 14.08
N GLU A 343 11.20 -16.92 13.34
CA GLU A 343 12.57 -17.17 12.88
C GLU A 343 13.13 -16.02 12.03
N ARG A 344 12.31 -15.44 11.14
CA ARG A 344 12.73 -14.36 10.23
C ARG A 344 12.93 -13.02 10.94
N ILE A 345 12.12 -12.70 11.95
CA ILE A 345 12.20 -11.41 12.64
C ILE A 345 13.20 -11.41 13.81
N THR A 346 13.45 -12.57 14.43
CA THR A 346 14.34 -12.68 15.61
C THR A 346 15.73 -12.05 15.40
N PRO A 347 16.40 -12.21 14.24
CA PRO A 347 17.69 -11.54 13.99
C PRO A 347 17.63 -10.01 13.94
N SER A 348 16.45 -9.40 13.93
CA SER A 348 16.27 -7.94 13.92
C SER A 348 16.31 -7.32 15.33
N LEU A 349 16.35 -8.15 16.39
CA LEU A 349 16.43 -7.67 17.77
C LEU A 349 17.76 -6.94 18.00
N GLY A 350 17.72 -5.74 18.57
CA GLY A 350 18.88 -4.87 18.75
C GLY A 350 19.41 -4.21 17.46
N VAL A 351 18.79 -4.48 16.30
CA VAL A 351 19.12 -3.83 15.04
C VAL A 351 18.23 -2.60 14.87
N LEU A 352 18.86 -1.44 14.63
CA LEU A 352 18.17 -0.18 14.35
C LEU A 352 17.11 -0.38 13.26
N SER A 353 15.92 0.18 13.46
CA SER A 353 14.74 -0.01 12.59
C SER A 353 15.04 0.16 11.10
N GLY A 354 15.86 1.15 10.73
CA GLY A 354 16.26 1.42 9.33
C GLY A 354 17.34 0.49 8.75
N CYS A 355 17.96 -0.36 9.56
CA CYS A 355 18.97 -1.35 9.17
C CYS A 355 18.46 -2.79 9.22
N ARG A 356 17.20 -3.00 9.60
CA ARG A 356 16.58 -4.33 9.65
C ARG A 356 16.40 -4.89 8.24
N THR A 357 16.18 -6.21 8.15
CA THR A 357 15.90 -6.85 6.86
C THR A 357 14.65 -6.25 6.21
N PRO A 358 14.56 -6.22 4.87
CA PRO A 358 13.47 -5.52 4.20
C PRO A 358 12.06 -6.04 4.53
N ALA A 359 11.93 -7.34 4.84
CA ALA A 359 10.67 -7.94 5.25
C ALA A 359 10.31 -7.66 6.72
N ALA A 360 11.19 -7.07 7.52
CA ALA A 360 11.01 -6.95 8.96
C ALA A 360 9.70 -6.23 9.33
N GLY A 361 9.33 -5.18 8.58
CA GLY A 361 8.06 -4.48 8.80
C GLY A 361 6.83 -5.37 8.60
N PHE A 362 6.78 -6.10 7.48
CA PHE A 362 5.68 -7.03 7.20
C PHE A 362 5.61 -8.17 8.22
N VAL A 363 6.75 -8.81 8.50
CA VAL A 363 6.82 -9.95 9.42
C VAL A 363 6.42 -9.53 10.84
N LEU A 364 6.89 -8.37 11.30
CA LEU A 364 6.52 -7.85 12.61
C LEU A 364 5.02 -7.56 12.72
N GLU A 365 4.41 -6.94 11.70
CA GLU A 365 2.96 -6.71 11.68
C GLU A 365 2.15 -8.01 11.62
N ALA A 366 2.61 -9.01 10.85
CA ALA A 366 2.00 -10.33 10.84
C ALA A 366 2.05 -10.98 12.24
N CYS A 367 3.19 -10.88 12.94
CA CYS A 367 3.33 -11.37 14.30
C CYS A 367 2.37 -10.67 15.28
N LYS A 368 2.17 -9.36 15.15
CA LYS A 368 1.19 -8.62 15.99
C LYS A 368 -0.24 -9.07 15.74
N VAL A 369 -0.63 -9.30 14.48
CA VAL A 369 -1.97 -9.85 14.14
C VAL A 369 -2.18 -11.21 14.79
N LEU A 370 -1.17 -12.09 14.76
CA LEU A 370 -1.25 -13.40 15.40
C LEU A 370 -1.26 -13.29 16.93
N ARG A 371 -0.43 -12.42 17.53
CA ARG A 371 -0.42 -12.18 18.98
C ARG A 371 -1.79 -11.72 19.49
N ALA A 372 -2.49 -10.85 18.74
CA ALA A 372 -3.82 -10.40 19.13
C ALA A 372 -4.82 -11.56 19.31
N CYS A 373 -4.66 -12.66 18.58
CA CYS A 373 -5.47 -13.87 18.75
C CYS A 373 -5.21 -14.59 20.07
N CYS A 374 -4.02 -14.44 20.66
CA CYS A 374 -3.61 -15.07 21.92
C CYS A 374 -3.90 -14.21 23.15
N ASP A 375 -4.25 -12.94 22.99
CA ASP A 375 -4.51 -12.02 24.09
C ASP A 375 -5.79 -12.39 24.84
N GLU A 376 -5.71 -12.52 26.17
CA GLU A 376 -6.88 -12.77 27.03
C GLU A 376 -7.87 -11.60 26.99
N ALA A 377 -7.40 -10.36 26.77
CA ALA A 377 -8.29 -9.21 26.57
C ALA A 377 -9.23 -9.39 25.37
N ASN A 378 -8.82 -10.17 24.37
CA ASN A 378 -9.61 -10.44 23.17
C ASN A 378 -10.38 -11.76 23.25
N ARG A 379 -10.54 -12.37 24.43
CA ARG A 379 -11.18 -13.68 24.59
C ARG A 379 -12.63 -13.73 24.10
N ASP A 380 -13.38 -12.65 24.29
CA ASP A 380 -14.78 -12.52 23.85
C ASP A 380 -14.91 -11.79 22.49
N SER A 381 -13.79 -11.55 21.79
CA SER A 381 -13.77 -10.88 20.49
C SER A 381 -14.22 -11.79 19.34
N ILE A 382 -14.31 -11.23 18.13
CA ILE A 382 -14.61 -11.97 16.89
C ILE A 382 -13.48 -12.91 16.45
N LEU A 383 -12.32 -12.89 17.12
CA LEU A 383 -11.17 -13.73 16.77
C LEU A 383 -11.43 -15.21 17.01
N ASN A 384 -10.92 -16.04 16.12
CA ASN A 384 -11.19 -17.47 16.11
C ASN A 384 -10.42 -18.21 17.22
N VAL A 385 -11.18 -18.81 18.14
CA VAL A 385 -10.67 -19.62 19.26
C VAL A 385 -9.81 -20.81 18.79
N ASN A 386 -10.08 -21.41 17.63
CA ASN A 386 -9.26 -22.51 17.11
C ASN A 386 -7.90 -22.01 16.60
N VAL A 387 -7.82 -20.80 16.03
CA VAL A 387 -6.54 -20.19 15.67
C VAL A 387 -5.72 -19.93 16.94
N ARG A 388 -6.35 -19.38 17.98
CA ARG A 388 -5.73 -19.24 19.32
C ARG A 388 -5.16 -20.56 19.83
N ARG A 389 -5.95 -21.65 19.79
CA ARG A 389 -5.51 -22.98 20.24
C ARG A 389 -4.31 -23.49 19.44
N LEU A 390 -4.31 -23.32 18.12
CA LEU A 390 -3.19 -23.74 17.26
C LEU A 390 -1.91 -22.96 17.60
N LEU A 391 -2.02 -21.65 17.83
CA LEU A 391 -0.89 -20.82 18.22
C LEU A 391 -0.36 -21.16 19.62
N GLN A 392 -1.24 -21.38 20.60
CA GLN A 392 -0.86 -21.75 21.97
C GLN A 392 -0.30 -23.18 22.08
N ALA A 393 -0.61 -24.06 21.12
CA ALA A 393 -0.04 -25.40 21.05
C ALA A 393 1.44 -25.40 20.64
N ASP A 394 1.94 -24.29 20.10
CA ASP A 394 3.35 -24.11 19.74
C ASP A 394 4.12 -23.45 20.91
N PRO A 395 5.02 -24.18 21.59
CA PRO A 395 5.76 -23.65 22.73
C PRO A 395 6.77 -22.57 22.31
N VAL A 396 7.38 -22.70 21.12
CA VAL A 396 8.36 -21.73 20.59
C VAL A 396 7.64 -20.41 20.31
N TRP A 397 6.46 -20.48 19.71
CA TRP A 397 5.62 -19.30 19.49
C TRP A 397 5.20 -18.65 20.80
N SER A 398 4.75 -19.46 21.77
CA SER A 398 4.29 -18.98 23.08
C SER A 398 5.41 -18.24 23.84
N GLU A 399 6.64 -18.76 23.81
CA GLU A 399 7.80 -18.07 24.38
C GLU A 399 8.10 -16.75 23.63
N PHE A 400 8.10 -16.80 22.30
CA PHE A 400 8.36 -15.64 21.44
C PHE A 400 7.40 -14.46 21.67
N VAL A 401 6.10 -14.74 21.89
CA VAL A 401 5.06 -13.70 22.09
C VAL A 401 4.79 -13.33 23.55
N SER A 402 5.46 -13.97 24.51
CA SER A 402 5.31 -13.67 25.95
C SER A 402 5.66 -12.20 26.27
N GLU A 403 5.23 -11.70 27.44
CA GLU A 403 5.48 -10.30 27.85
C GLU A 403 6.96 -9.90 27.87
N GLY A 404 7.86 -10.86 28.11
CA GLY A 404 9.32 -10.67 28.03
C GLY A 404 9.98 -11.21 26.75
N GLY A 405 9.18 -11.79 25.85
CA GLY A 405 9.63 -12.45 24.65
C GLY A 405 10.17 -11.49 23.59
N VAL A 406 10.79 -12.06 22.55
CA VAL A 406 11.43 -11.30 21.46
C VAL A 406 10.44 -10.34 20.79
N LEU A 407 9.17 -10.74 20.59
CA LEU A 407 8.17 -9.88 19.96
C LEU A 407 7.88 -8.62 20.80
N ALA A 408 7.78 -8.76 22.13
CA ALA A 408 7.54 -7.64 23.03
C ALA A 408 8.74 -6.67 23.01
N GLN A 409 9.96 -7.19 23.03
CA GLN A 409 11.18 -6.39 22.94
C GLN A 409 11.28 -5.63 21.60
N LEU A 410 11.00 -6.30 20.47
CA LEU A 410 10.96 -5.68 19.15
C LEU A 410 9.88 -4.60 19.04
N CYS A 411 8.70 -4.84 19.62
CA CYS A 411 7.64 -3.82 19.69
C CYS A 411 8.11 -2.62 20.51
N LYS A 412 8.78 -2.85 21.65
CA LYS A 412 9.32 -1.80 22.50
C LYS A 412 10.44 -0.99 21.83
N GLU A 413 11.32 -1.63 21.07
CA GLU A 413 12.32 -0.92 20.24
C GLU A 413 11.64 0.01 19.22
N GLN A 414 10.41 -0.31 18.83
CA GLN A 414 9.62 0.47 17.90
C GLN A 414 8.75 1.51 18.62
N GLU A 415 8.43 1.32 19.91
CA GLU A 415 7.76 2.28 20.78
C GLU A 415 8.71 3.42 21.17
N GLY A 416 8.63 4.54 20.46
CA GLY A 416 9.46 5.73 20.67
C GLY A 416 10.41 6.03 19.51
N ASP A 417 10.57 5.06 18.60
CA ASP A 417 11.16 5.28 17.27
C ASP A 417 10.01 5.50 16.25
N LEU A 418 10.28 6.12 15.11
CA LEU A 418 9.27 6.64 14.14
C LEU A 418 8.37 5.57 13.45
N GLY A 419 8.29 4.35 13.98
CA GLY A 419 7.44 3.27 13.48
C GLY A 419 6.54 2.60 14.52
N GLY A 420 6.50 3.06 15.76
CA GLY A 420 5.62 2.52 16.81
C GLY A 420 4.16 2.95 16.69
N PRO A 421 3.19 2.16 17.20
CA PRO A 421 1.81 2.60 17.26
C PRO A 421 1.72 3.89 18.10
N ARG A 422 0.82 4.78 17.68
CA ARG A 422 0.53 6.08 18.30
C ARG A 422 0.31 5.88 19.81
N ALA A 423 0.92 6.70 20.66
CA ALA A 423 0.63 6.69 22.10
C ALA A 423 -0.89 6.75 22.32
N ALA A 424 -1.43 5.79 23.09
CA ALA A 424 -2.87 5.64 23.29
C ALA A 424 -3.48 6.97 23.74
N ARG A 425 -4.50 7.44 23.01
CA ARG A 425 -5.33 8.55 23.48
C ARG A 425 -6.08 8.06 24.71
N VAL A 426 -6.07 8.88 25.77
CA VAL A 426 -6.97 8.72 26.92
C VAL A 426 -8.38 8.52 26.37
N GLN A 427 -8.96 7.34 26.62
CA GLN A 427 -10.28 6.96 26.15
C GLN A 427 -11.30 7.94 26.71
N MET A 428 -12.06 8.58 25.83
CA MET A 428 -13.43 8.96 26.17
C MET A 428 -14.31 7.82 25.69
N GLU A 429 -15.07 7.25 26.62
CA GLU A 429 -16.12 6.27 26.38
C GLU A 429 -17.07 6.80 25.30
N ASP A 430 -17.11 6.18 24.11
CA ASP A 430 -18.19 5.28 23.72
C ASP A 430 -18.14 4.85 22.23
N THR A 431 -18.37 3.54 22.03
CA THR A 431 -18.94 2.85 20.85
C THR A 431 -18.17 2.77 19.52
N SER A 432 -17.45 1.66 19.33
CA SER A 432 -17.78 0.58 18.35
C SER A 432 -16.53 -0.29 18.09
N GLU A 433 -16.34 -1.34 18.90
CA GLU A 433 -15.21 -2.27 18.83
C GLU A 433 -15.10 -3.02 17.48
N LEU A 434 -16.19 -3.06 16.70
CA LEU A 434 -16.24 -3.73 15.40
C LEU A 434 -15.41 -3.03 14.32
N ALA A 435 -15.23 -1.70 14.38
CA ALA A 435 -14.51 -0.95 13.35
C ALA A 435 -12.98 -1.00 13.51
N GLU A 436 -12.49 -1.08 14.75
CA GLU A 436 -11.05 -1.16 15.03
C GLU A 436 -10.48 -2.55 14.76
N LEU A 437 -11.26 -3.61 15.01
CA LEU A 437 -10.88 -5.00 14.69
C LEU A 437 -11.07 -5.35 13.21
N ALA A 438 -11.95 -4.65 12.48
CA ALA A 438 -12.23 -4.88 11.05
C ALA A 438 -11.41 -4.00 10.08
N GLY A 439 -10.33 -3.36 10.54
CA GLY A 439 -9.39 -2.67 9.64
C GLY A 439 -9.63 -1.18 9.41
N GLY A 440 -10.35 -0.48 10.30
CA GLY A 440 -10.59 0.97 10.21
C GLY A 440 -9.36 1.89 10.32
N GLY A 441 -8.14 1.35 10.36
CA GLY A 441 -6.90 2.12 10.48
C GLY A 441 -6.06 2.27 9.21
N LEU A 442 -6.42 1.60 8.11
CA LEU A 442 -5.63 1.63 6.87
C LEU A 442 -6.52 2.03 5.70
N ILE A 443 -6.33 3.24 5.19
CA ILE A 443 -6.96 3.70 3.94
C ILE A 443 -6.48 2.75 2.83
N SER A 444 -7.42 2.04 2.21
CA SER A 444 -7.10 1.16 1.09
C SER A 444 -6.60 1.97 -0.11
N SER A 445 -5.75 1.37 -0.95
CA SER A 445 -5.26 2.02 -2.17
C SER A 445 -6.40 2.46 -3.10
N HIS A 446 -7.53 1.74 -3.08
CA HIS A 446 -8.74 2.10 -3.80
C HIS A 446 -9.48 3.28 -3.14
N GLU A 447 -9.55 3.38 -1.80
CA GLU A 447 -10.13 4.57 -1.15
C GLU A 447 -9.28 5.82 -1.41
N ILE A 448 -7.96 5.68 -1.48
CA ILE A 448 -7.05 6.77 -1.88
C ILE A 448 -7.32 7.18 -3.34
N LEU A 449 -7.49 6.23 -4.25
CA LEU A 449 -7.79 6.52 -5.67
C LEU A 449 -9.22 7.03 -5.89
N ALA A 450 -10.21 6.50 -5.19
CA ALA A 450 -11.59 6.96 -5.24
C ALA A 450 -11.75 8.37 -4.62
N LEU A 451 -10.99 8.70 -3.58
CA LEU A 451 -10.89 10.07 -3.06
C LEU A 451 -10.26 11.02 -4.09
N LEU A 452 -9.31 10.55 -4.90
CA LEU A 452 -8.69 11.33 -5.96
C LEU A 452 -9.63 11.50 -7.19
N HIS A 453 -10.45 10.49 -7.52
CA HIS A 453 -11.42 10.54 -8.62
C HIS A 453 -12.73 11.25 -8.23
N GLY A 454 -13.18 11.18 -6.98
CA GLY A 454 -14.35 11.94 -6.50
C GLY A 454 -14.14 13.46 -6.57
N MET A 455 -12.88 13.90 -6.53
CA MET A 455 -12.49 15.31 -6.69
C MET A 455 -12.55 15.80 -8.15
N SER A 456 -12.50 14.91 -9.15
CA SER A 456 -12.70 15.30 -10.56
C SER A 456 -14.18 15.41 -10.94
N ALA A 457 -15.05 14.57 -10.35
CA ALA A 457 -16.50 14.65 -10.55
C ALA A 457 -17.15 15.90 -9.94
N LEU A 458 -16.59 16.42 -8.83
CA LEU A 458 -17.02 17.70 -8.22
C LEU A 458 -16.66 18.94 -9.06
N ASN A 459 -15.87 18.79 -10.13
CA ASN A 459 -15.55 19.86 -11.08
C ASN A 459 -16.46 19.88 -12.33
N MET A 460 -17.50 19.02 -12.39
CA MET A 460 -18.42 18.89 -13.54
C MET A 460 -19.87 19.31 -13.24
N GLN A 461 -20.11 20.16 -12.22
CA GLN A 461 -21.43 20.73 -11.94
C GLN A 461 -21.45 22.27 -11.84
N ASN A 462 -20.53 22.97 -12.51
CA ASN A 462 -20.62 24.43 -12.63
C ASN A 462 -20.44 24.90 -14.07
N SER A 463 -21.37 24.53 -14.94
CA SER A 463 -21.61 25.25 -16.19
C SER A 463 -23.06 25.12 -16.61
N GLY A 464 -23.86 26.12 -16.26
CA GLY A 464 -25.27 26.16 -16.64
C GLY A 464 -26.06 27.37 -16.16
N SER A 465 -25.51 28.59 -16.29
CA SER A 465 -26.33 29.81 -16.39
C SER A 465 -25.51 31.00 -16.93
N GLN A 466 -25.42 31.11 -18.25
CA GLN A 466 -25.91 32.25 -19.02
C GLN A 466 -25.91 31.90 -20.51
#